data_AF-A0A1H3IF77-F1
#
_entry.id   AF-A0A1H3IF77-F1
#
_cell.length_a   1.000
_cell.length_b   1.000
_cell.length_c   1.000
_cell.angle_alpha   90.00
_cell.angle_beta   90.00
_cell.angle_gamma   90.00
#
_symmetry.space_group_name_H-M   'P 1'
#
loop_
_entity.id
_entity.type
_entity.pdbx_description
1 polymer ?
#
loop_
_entity_poly.entity_id
_entity_poly.type
_entity_poly.pdbx_seq_one_letter_code
_entity_poly.pdbx_strand_id
1 'polypeptide(L)'
;MWTSKTVLVSAVLAGSVLAGTMAVAKPALRDVKEIDDQMLNVGIALVISEKCDSIVERKLKGLSFLWDLKTRANALGYSDNEINAYRKSDAEKARLRAAGEDYVKSKGLNPKVAADLCKLGNAEIENGSTIGSLLRAK
;
A
#
# COMPACT_ATOMS: atom_id res chain seq x y z
N MET A 1 67.89 -49.97 11.34
CA MET A 1 68.51 -48.63 11.35
C MET A 1 68.28 -47.99 9.99
N TRP A 2 67.24 -47.17 9.85
CA TRP A 2 67.25 -46.04 8.92
C TRP A 2 66.27 -44.99 9.42
N THR A 3 66.79 -43.79 9.58
CA THR A 3 66.20 -42.63 10.24
C THR A 3 65.66 -41.65 9.23
N SER A 4 64.61 -40.93 9.65
CA SER A 4 64.22 -39.58 9.21
C SER A 4 63.36 -39.48 7.94
N LYS A 5 62.16 -38.91 8.04
CA LYS A 5 61.91 -37.45 8.09
C LYS A 5 60.41 -37.16 8.21
N THR A 6 60.10 -36.31 9.18
CA THR A 6 58.85 -35.58 9.40
C THR A 6 58.38 -34.85 8.13
N VAL A 7 57.10 -34.92 7.77
CA VAL A 7 56.25 -33.75 7.49
C VAL A 7 54.79 -34.14 7.76
N LEU A 8 54.21 -33.61 8.82
CA LEU A 8 52.76 -33.53 9.01
C LEU A 8 52.25 -32.39 8.12
N VAL A 9 51.51 -32.71 7.07
CA VAL A 9 50.71 -31.71 6.33
C VAL A 9 49.25 -31.93 6.70
N SER A 10 48.80 -31.22 7.73
CA SER A 10 47.39 -31.04 8.02
C SER A 10 46.77 -30.18 6.92
N ALA A 11 46.09 -30.82 5.96
CA ALA A 11 45.26 -30.13 4.99
C ALA A 11 43.99 -29.63 5.69
N VAL A 12 44.00 -28.37 6.11
CA VAL A 12 42.82 -27.68 6.64
C VAL A 12 41.81 -27.53 5.49
N LEU A 13 40.69 -28.24 5.60
CA LEU A 13 39.47 -28.01 4.82
C LEU A 13 38.93 -26.61 5.17
N ALA A 14 39.34 -25.58 4.41
CA ALA A 14 38.68 -24.29 4.42
C ALA A 14 37.36 -24.39 3.63
N GLY A 15 36.32 -24.93 4.28
CA GLY A 15 34.96 -24.84 3.80
C GLY A 15 34.48 -23.39 3.89
N SER A 16 34.51 -22.68 2.76
CA SER A 16 33.88 -21.38 2.61
C SER A 16 32.38 -21.52 2.83
N VAL A 17 31.91 -21.31 4.06
CA VAL A 17 30.48 -21.21 4.35
C VAL A 17 30.01 -19.89 3.74
N LEU A 18 29.52 -19.96 2.50
CA LEU A 18 28.67 -18.92 1.93
C LEU A 18 27.41 -18.88 2.79
N ALA A 19 27.42 -18.05 3.83
CA ALA A 19 26.21 -17.61 4.50
C ALA A 19 25.41 -16.78 3.48
N GLY A 20 24.67 -17.46 2.60
CA GLY A 20 23.67 -16.84 1.76
C GLY A 20 22.66 -16.18 2.68
N THR A 21 22.70 -14.85 2.77
CA THR A 21 21.59 -14.08 3.30
C THR A 21 20.39 -14.38 2.42
N MET A 22 19.49 -15.24 2.90
CA MET A 22 18.16 -15.39 2.32
C MET A 22 17.52 -14.01 2.40
N ALA A 23 17.51 -13.27 1.29
CA ALA A 23 16.76 -12.04 1.20
C ALA A 23 15.28 -12.43 1.33
N VAL A 24 14.71 -12.25 2.53
CA VAL A 24 13.27 -12.39 2.73
C VAL A 24 12.62 -11.32 1.86
N ALA A 25 11.96 -11.75 0.79
CA ALA A 25 11.25 -10.84 -0.08
C ALA A 25 10.18 -10.13 0.75
N LYS A 26 10.20 -8.79 0.71
CA LYS A 26 9.13 -7.99 1.29
C LYS A 26 7.81 -8.38 0.61
N PRO A 27 6.68 -8.42 1.34
CA PRO A 27 5.37 -8.62 0.70
C PRO A 27 5.13 -7.54 -0.36
N ALA A 28 4.21 -7.76 -1.30
CA ALA A 28 3.82 -6.68 -2.19
C ALA A 28 3.05 -5.61 -1.39
N LEU A 29 3.12 -4.34 -1.80
CA LEU A 29 2.41 -3.25 -1.11
C LEU A 29 0.89 -3.48 -1.00
N ARG A 30 0.31 -4.26 -1.92
CA ARG A 30 -1.11 -4.69 -1.86
C ARG A 30 -1.42 -5.61 -0.67
N ASP A 31 -0.43 -6.33 -0.17
CA ASP A 31 -0.57 -7.27 0.95
C ASP A 31 -0.26 -6.59 2.30
N VAL A 32 0.23 -5.34 2.26
CA VAL A 32 0.48 -4.52 3.44
C VAL A 32 -0.78 -3.71 3.75
N LYS A 33 -1.67 -4.26 4.58
CA LYS A 33 -2.98 -3.66 4.89
C LYS A 33 -2.91 -2.20 5.36
N GLU A 34 -1.91 -1.85 6.18
CA GLU A 34 -1.75 -0.46 6.64
C GLU A 34 -1.45 0.54 5.51
N ILE A 35 -1.02 0.08 4.34
CA ILE A 35 -0.86 0.88 3.13
C ILE A 35 -2.06 0.71 2.20
N ASP A 36 -2.43 -0.53 1.88
CA ASP A 36 -3.44 -0.84 0.87
C ASP A 36 -4.84 -0.34 1.25
N ASP A 37 -5.25 -0.51 2.51
CA ASP A 37 -6.55 -0.06 3.00
C ASP A 37 -6.65 1.48 2.93
N GLN A 38 -5.53 2.19 3.09
CA GLN A 38 -5.50 3.66 2.99
C GLN A 38 -5.54 4.14 1.55
N MET A 39 -4.91 3.42 0.62
CA MET A 39 -5.02 3.69 -0.81
C MET A 39 -6.44 3.46 -1.30
N LEU A 40 -7.14 2.44 -0.78
CA LEU A 40 -8.56 2.23 -1.01
C LEU A 40 -9.40 3.42 -0.50
N ASN A 41 -9.16 3.88 0.73
CA ASN A 41 -9.87 5.04 1.29
C ASN A 41 -9.70 6.31 0.44
N VAL A 42 -8.48 6.59 -0.03
CA VAL A 42 -8.20 7.72 -0.93
C VAL A 42 -8.93 7.55 -2.26
N GLY A 43 -8.91 6.35 -2.83
CA GLY A 43 -9.61 6.04 -4.09
C GLY A 43 -11.12 6.25 -3.99
N ILE A 44 -11.75 5.79 -2.90
CA ILE A 44 -13.18 5.99 -2.65
C ILE A 44 -13.49 7.48 -2.49
N ALA A 45 -12.71 8.22 -1.70
CA ALA A 45 -12.90 9.66 -1.54
C ALA A 45 -12.81 10.40 -2.88
N LEU A 46 -11.82 10.07 -3.72
CA LEU A 46 -11.66 10.69 -5.04
C LEU A 46 -12.85 10.40 -5.96
N VAL A 47 -13.31 9.16 -6.04
CA VAL A 47 -14.47 8.82 -6.88
C VAL A 47 -15.74 9.52 -6.39
N ILE A 48 -15.92 9.64 -5.08
CA ILE A 48 -17.05 10.41 -4.52
C ILE A 48 -16.96 11.88 -4.94
N SER A 49 -15.79 12.53 -4.81
CA SER A 49 -15.66 13.95 -5.17
C SER A 49 -15.78 14.21 -6.68
N GLU A 50 -15.41 13.23 -7.52
CA GLU A 50 -15.59 13.31 -8.98
C GLU A 50 -17.04 13.11 -9.43
N LYS A 51 -17.84 12.35 -8.68
CA LYS A 51 -19.21 11.98 -9.08
C LYS A 51 -20.30 12.71 -8.32
N CYS A 52 -19.99 13.29 -7.16
CA CYS A 52 -20.94 13.99 -6.33
C CYS A 52 -20.79 15.52 -6.46
N ASP A 53 -21.81 16.18 -7.01
CA ASP A 53 -21.77 17.62 -7.25
C ASP A 53 -21.83 18.49 -5.98
N SER A 54 -22.14 17.93 -4.81
CA SER A 54 -22.20 18.68 -3.53
C SER A 54 -21.01 18.44 -2.61
N ILE A 55 -20.07 17.57 -2.99
CA ILE A 55 -18.90 17.19 -2.17
C ILE A 55 -17.61 17.46 -2.95
N VAL A 56 -16.56 17.91 -2.25
CA VAL A 56 -15.22 18.07 -2.81
C VAL A 56 -14.16 17.47 -1.90
N GLU A 57 -13.02 17.09 -2.47
CA GLU A 57 -11.86 16.68 -1.69
C GLU A 57 -11.19 17.86 -0.97
N ARG A 58 -10.68 17.61 0.23
CA ARG A 58 -9.78 18.49 0.95
C ARG A 58 -8.37 18.33 0.38
N LYS A 59 -8.09 18.91 -0.79
CA LYS A 59 -6.84 18.73 -1.56
C LYS A 59 -5.56 18.75 -0.71
N LEU A 60 -5.38 19.77 0.15
CA LEU A 60 -4.20 19.89 1.01
C LEU A 60 -4.08 18.72 2.01
N LYS A 61 -5.20 18.30 2.59
CA LYS A 61 -5.24 17.16 3.52
C LYS A 61 -4.98 15.84 2.79
N GLY A 62 -5.57 15.64 1.61
CA GLY A 62 -5.29 14.47 0.77
C GLY A 62 -3.83 14.37 0.37
N LEU A 63 -3.21 15.50 0.00
CA LEU A 63 -1.78 15.54 -0.31
C LEU A 63 -0.92 15.20 0.91
N SER A 64 -1.20 15.80 2.07
CA SER A 64 -0.51 15.47 3.33
C SER A 64 -0.63 13.98 3.66
N PHE A 65 -1.85 13.44 3.57
CA PHE A 65 -2.13 12.03 3.85
C PHE A 65 -1.32 11.08 2.94
N LEU A 66 -1.22 11.39 1.64
CA LEU A 66 -0.42 10.60 0.70
C LEU A 66 1.09 10.69 1.00
N TRP A 67 1.58 11.84 1.48
CA TRP A 67 2.96 12.00 1.93
C TRP A 67 3.25 11.18 3.19
N ASP A 68 2.33 11.19 4.15
CA ASP A 68 2.44 10.38 5.37
C ASP A 68 2.45 8.88 5.01
N LEU A 69 1.58 8.46 4.07
CA LEU A 69 1.52 7.08 3.62
C LEU A 69 2.79 6.65 2.88
N LYS A 70 3.35 7.52 2.04
CA LYS A 70 4.66 7.30 1.43
C LYS A 70 5.74 7.13 2.50
N THR A 71 5.76 8.02 3.49
CA THR A 71 6.73 7.98 4.60
C THR A 71 6.59 6.67 5.39
N ARG A 72 5.36 6.22 5.64
CA ARG A 72 5.09 4.94 6.30
C ARG A 72 5.61 3.75 5.47
N ALA A 73 5.36 3.72 4.16
CA ALA A 73 5.89 2.68 3.28
C ALA A 73 7.42 2.71 3.23
N ASN A 74 8.05 3.88 3.22
CA ASN A 74 9.50 4.01 3.32
C ASN A 74 10.03 3.45 4.65
N ALA A 75 9.35 3.72 5.76
CA ALA A 75 9.71 3.17 7.08
C ALA A 75 9.53 1.64 7.16
N LEU A 76 8.73 1.05 6.27
CA LEU A 76 8.61 -0.41 6.09
C LEU A 76 9.68 -1.01 5.16
N GLY A 77 10.60 -0.18 4.66
CA GLY A 77 11.70 -0.62 3.80
C GLY A 77 11.37 -0.67 2.31
N TYR A 78 10.23 -0.12 1.87
CA TYR A 78 9.94 0.08 0.44
C TYR A 78 10.68 1.31 -0.08
N SER A 79 11.24 1.20 -1.27
CA SER A 79 11.84 2.33 -1.97
C SER A 79 10.76 3.18 -2.65
N ASP A 80 11.10 4.44 -2.94
CA ASP A 80 10.27 5.32 -3.75
C ASP A 80 9.88 4.71 -5.10
N ASN A 81 10.77 3.90 -5.70
CA ASN A 81 10.50 3.21 -6.97
C ASN A 81 9.44 2.11 -6.81
N GLU A 82 9.52 1.30 -5.75
CA GLU A 82 8.51 0.28 -5.45
C GLU A 82 7.15 0.92 -5.16
N ILE A 83 7.12 2.02 -4.38
CA ILE A 83 5.89 2.78 -4.09
C ILE A 83 5.31 3.38 -5.38
N ASN A 84 6.15 3.97 -6.23
CA ASN A 84 5.72 4.53 -7.50
C ASN A 84 5.21 3.45 -8.47
N ALA A 85 5.84 2.28 -8.50
CA ALA A 85 5.39 1.15 -9.32
C ALA A 85 4.00 0.68 -8.89
N TYR A 86 3.76 0.53 -7.59
CA TYR A 86 2.44 0.22 -7.04
C TYR A 86 1.40 1.31 -7.37
N ARG A 87 1.69 2.59 -7.08
CA ARG A 87 0.75 3.71 -7.32
C ARG A 87 0.39 3.89 -8.80
N LYS A 88 1.36 3.66 -9.70
CA LYS A 88 1.16 3.85 -11.14
C LYS A 88 0.56 2.64 -11.84
N SER A 89 0.58 1.47 -11.21
CA SER A 89 0.06 0.22 -11.77
C SER A 89 -1.44 0.33 -12.05
N ASP A 90 -1.82 0.16 -13.32
CA ASP A 90 -3.23 0.16 -13.72
C ASP A 90 -3.96 -1.07 -13.19
N ALA A 91 -3.25 -2.19 -12.99
CA ALA A 91 -3.81 -3.37 -12.33
C ALA A 91 -4.18 -3.09 -10.87
N GLU A 92 -3.34 -2.36 -10.12
CA GLU A 92 -3.67 -1.98 -8.74
C GLU A 92 -4.82 -0.99 -8.69
N LYS A 93 -4.85 0.02 -9.57
CA LYS A 93 -5.97 0.96 -9.65
C LYS A 93 -7.27 0.25 -9.98
N ALA A 94 -7.26 -0.71 -10.91
CA ALA A 94 -8.43 -1.49 -11.26
C ALA A 94 -8.92 -2.35 -10.08
N ARG A 95 -8.01 -2.99 -9.35
CA ARG A 95 -8.33 -3.76 -8.13
C ARG A 95 -8.92 -2.86 -7.05
N LEU A 96 -8.29 -1.73 -6.75
CA LEU A 96 -8.78 -0.77 -5.76
C LEU A 96 -10.15 -0.19 -6.16
N ARG A 97 -10.37 0.04 -7.47
CA ARG A 97 -11.68 0.45 -7.97
C ARG A 97 -12.75 -0.62 -7.72
N ALA A 98 -12.47 -1.88 -8.04
CA ALA A 98 -13.39 -2.99 -7.77
C ALA A 98 -13.68 -3.12 -6.27
N ALA A 99 -12.65 -3.05 -5.42
CA ALA A 99 -12.80 -3.06 -3.97
C ALA A 99 -13.64 -1.88 -3.45
N GLY A 100 -13.48 -0.68 -4.05
CA GLY A 100 -14.30 0.49 -3.75
C GLY A 100 -15.75 0.30 -4.18
N GLU A 101 -16.00 -0.30 -5.34
CA GLU A 101 -17.37 -0.64 -5.77
C GLU A 101 -18.03 -1.65 -4.82
N ASP A 102 -17.28 -2.64 -4.35
CA ASP A 102 -17.77 -3.61 -3.37
C ASP A 102 -18.02 -2.97 -2.00
N TYR A 103 -17.18 -2.01 -1.60
CA TYR A 103 -17.44 -1.19 -0.41
C TYR A 103 -18.77 -0.45 -0.52
N VAL A 104 -19.04 0.23 -1.65
CA VAL A 104 -20.32 0.93 -1.87
C VAL A 104 -21.49 -0.05 -1.80
N LYS A 105 -21.41 -1.21 -2.47
CA LYS A 105 -22.45 -2.25 -2.42
C LYS A 105 -22.67 -2.77 -0.99
N SER A 106 -21.61 -2.92 -0.20
CA SER A 106 -21.71 -3.37 1.20
C SER A 106 -22.49 -2.38 2.08
N LYS A 107 -22.62 -1.12 1.67
CA LYS A 107 -23.47 -0.11 2.30
C LYS A 107 -24.91 -0.10 1.79
N GLY A 108 -25.27 -1.04 0.92
CA GLY A 108 -26.59 -1.09 0.26
C GLY A 108 -26.77 -0.03 -0.82
N LEU A 109 -25.67 0.49 -1.38
CA LEU A 109 -25.66 1.57 -2.37
C LEU A 109 -25.16 1.08 -3.73
N ASN A 110 -25.49 1.79 -4.80
CA ASN A 110 -25.04 1.48 -6.15
C ASN A 110 -23.83 2.36 -6.56
N PRO A 111 -22.64 1.78 -6.81
CA PRO A 111 -21.45 2.55 -7.19
C PRO A 111 -21.56 3.25 -8.55
N LYS A 112 -22.57 2.93 -9.36
CA LYS A 112 -22.81 3.56 -10.67
C LYS A 112 -23.77 4.75 -10.59
N VAL A 113 -24.37 5.01 -9.42
CA VAL A 113 -25.38 6.06 -9.23
C VAL A 113 -24.75 7.22 -8.43
N ALA A 114 -24.70 8.41 -9.05
CA ALA A 114 -24.11 9.60 -8.42
C ALA A 114 -24.79 9.97 -7.09
N ALA A 115 -26.12 9.88 -7.01
CA ALA A 115 -26.88 10.15 -5.79
C ALA A 115 -26.48 9.21 -4.63
N ASP A 116 -26.21 7.94 -4.93
CA ASP A 116 -25.76 6.96 -3.95
C ASP A 116 -24.32 7.24 -3.49
N LEU A 117 -23.44 7.66 -4.39
CA LEU A 117 -22.08 8.11 -4.01
C LEU A 117 -22.11 9.39 -3.17
N CYS A 118 -23.02 10.32 -3.46
CA CYS A 118 -23.26 11.49 -2.60
C CYS A 118 -23.76 11.08 -1.21
N LYS A 119 -24.70 10.14 -1.14
CA LYS A 119 -25.21 9.62 0.14
C LYS A 119 -24.08 8.97 0.94
N LEU A 120 -23.25 8.15 0.30
CA LEU A 120 -22.06 7.59 0.92
C LEU A 120 -21.13 8.68 1.44
N GLY A 121 -20.77 9.65 0.59
CA GLY A 121 -19.86 10.73 0.95
C GLY A 121 -20.31 11.52 2.18
N ASN A 122 -21.60 11.87 2.27
CA ASN A 122 -22.15 12.56 3.44
C ASN A 122 -22.07 11.69 4.70
N ALA A 123 -22.43 10.41 4.59
CA ALA A 123 -22.33 9.48 5.72
C ALA A 123 -20.89 9.30 6.20
N GLU A 124 -19.92 9.20 5.28
CA GLU A 124 -18.50 9.11 5.64
C GLU A 124 -18.01 10.40 6.34
N ILE A 125 -18.41 11.58 5.84
CA ILE A 125 -18.10 12.88 6.45
C ILE A 125 -18.66 12.95 7.88
N GLU A 126 -19.94 12.60 8.06
CA GLU A 126 -20.62 12.61 9.35
C GLU A 126 -19.96 11.65 10.34
N ASN A 127 -19.59 10.45 9.89
CA ASN A 127 -18.91 9.45 10.70
C ASN A 127 -17.45 9.82 11.05
N GLY A 128 -16.88 10.85 10.42
CA GLY A 128 -15.48 11.22 10.62
C GLY A 128 -14.49 10.13 10.18
N SER A 129 -14.89 9.24 9.27
CA SER A 129 -14.05 8.15 8.79
C SER A 129 -12.83 8.67 8.04
N THR A 130 -11.85 7.82 7.72
CA THR A 130 -10.72 8.25 6.88
C THR A 130 -11.21 8.84 5.55
N ILE A 131 -12.16 8.19 4.88
CA ILE A 131 -12.78 8.67 3.63
C ILE A 131 -13.41 10.04 3.85
N GLY A 132 -14.28 10.18 4.86
CA GLY A 132 -14.95 11.45 5.16
C GLY A 132 -14.01 12.55 5.60
N SER A 133 -12.91 12.19 6.26
CA SER A 133 -11.88 13.13 6.69
C SER A 133 -11.19 13.80 5.50
N LEU A 134 -11.15 13.14 4.34
CA LEU A 134 -10.60 13.64 3.08
C LEU A 134 -11.62 14.45 2.27
N LEU A 135 -12.89 14.45 2.67
CA LEU A 135 -13.98 15.11 1.97
C LEU A 135 -14.54 16.29 2.75
N ARG A 136 -15.25 17.18 2.06
CA ARG A 136 -16.11 18.20 2.67
C ARG A 136 -17.30 18.50 1.76
N ALA A 137 -18.40 18.93 2.35
CA ALA A 137 -19.46 19.59 1.59
C ALA A 137 -18.93 20.87 0.93
N LYS A 138 -19.48 21.20 -0.23
CA LYS A 138 -19.18 22.46 -0.93
C LYS A 138 -19.68 23.67 -0.15
#